data_AF-A0A924LAP6-F1
#
_entry.id   AF-A0A924LAP6-F1
#
_cell.length_a   1.000
_cell.length_b   1.000
_cell.length_c   1.000
_cell.angle_alpha   90.00
_cell.angle_beta   90.00
_cell.angle_gamma   90.00
#
_symmetry.space_group_name_H-M   'P 1'
#
loop_
_entity.id
_entity.type
_entity.pdbx_description
1 polymer ?
#
loop_
_entity_poly.entity_id
_entity_poly.type
_entity_poly.pdbx_seq_one_letter_code
_entity_poly.pdbx_strand_id
1 'polypeptide(L)'
;MFLTSVRVQWVTHRDTRKRDLSAMSTARRKGTEMSVATMLGVYDVEGLSMVEARRNWNSWAETEPSLSSVEDLLRLRAWTRTAGTRARDDALRALAKIGSATGGDDTTAVTALTWVLVPGAATIAHRMSDLTPDIDELVATQLWIACRTFAWQNGRPVAVSILRDTLRGVQAEVRVGDGAWRRDHTWAKTKCVEPARVARLPQPLQPGGDSISVLLEFLSVANEAAVISSIDQRMLIDLAVASEDVPGSGRRGRGGLMTPVASEAVAAKWGMSARTVRRRTSASIDRLAAFATAVANAPGDTVDHAQPFLMSA
;
A
#
# COMPACT_ATOMS: atom_id res chain seq x y z
N MET A 1 -3.56 44.41 60.38
CA MET A 1 -3.84 44.50 58.93
C MET A 1 -3.30 43.23 58.30
N PHE A 2 -4.19 42.29 57.98
CA PHE A 2 -3.87 40.93 57.52
C PHE A 2 -3.53 40.94 56.03
N LEU A 3 -2.41 40.33 55.62
CA LEU A 3 -2.21 39.86 54.26
C LEU A 3 -1.69 38.43 54.28
N THR A 4 -2.62 37.52 54.03
CA THR A 4 -2.47 36.08 53.89
C THR A 4 -1.82 35.77 52.54
N SER A 5 -0.64 35.15 52.54
CA SER A 5 0.05 34.70 51.34
C SER A 5 -0.51 33.35 50.88
N VAL A 6 -1.38 33.36 49.86
CA VAL A 6 -1.84 32.13 49.17
C VAL A 6 -0.82 31.76 48.09
N ARG A 7 -0.08 30.66 48.31
CA ARG A 7 0.83 30.07 47.32
C ARG A 7 0.03 29.08 46.47
N VAL A 8 -0.40 29.50 45.27
CA VAL A 8 -1.06 28.61 44.30
C VAL A 8 0.00 27.68 43.71
N GLN A 9 -0.05 26.41 44.12
CA GLN A 9 0.79 25.34 43.59
C GLN A 9 0.18 24.86 42.26
N TRP A 10 0.78 25.25 41.15
CA TRP A 10 0.40 24.75 39.82
C TRP A 10 0.79 23.27 39.70
N VAL A 11 -0.17 22.38 39.94
CA VAL A 11 -0.04 20.95 39.64
C VAL A 11 -0.04 20.78 38.12
N THR A 12 0.96 20.07 37.63
CA THR A 12 1.28 19.81 36.23
C THR A 12 0.21 18.98 35.50
N HIS A 13 -0.80 19.63 34.92
CA HIS A 13 -1.89 19.01 34.15
C HIS A 13 -1.44 18.41 32.79
N ARG A 14 -0.19 18.63 32.35
CA ARG A 14 0.32 18.08 31.08
C ARG A 14 0.77 16.62 31.15
N ASP A 15 1.17 16.15 32.33
CA ASP A 15 1.72 14.80 32.49
C ASP A 15 0.62 13.74 32.60
N THR A 16 -0.49 14.07 33.27
CA THR A 16 -1.67 13.19 33.38
C THR A 16 -2.30 12.90 32.02
N ARG A 17 -2.53 13.92 31.17
CA ARG A 17 -3.09 13.70 29.82
C ARG A 17 -2.25 12.78 28.93
N LYS A 18 -0.92 12.85 29.02
CA LYS A 18 -0.05 11.96 28.22
C LYS A 18 -0.09 10.52 28.73
N ARG A 19 -0.09 10.34 30.05
CA ARG A 19 -0.26 9.02 30.68
C ARG A 19 -1.63 8.42 30.36
N ASP A 20 -2.68 9.23 30.41
CA ASP A 20 -4.05 8.82 30.08
C ASP A 20 -4.18 8.42 28.61
N LEU A 21 -3.65 9.22 27.66
CA LEU A 21 -3.65 8.87 26.24
C LEU A 21 -2.84 7.60 25.95
N SER A 22 -1.69 7.42 26.60
CA SER A 22 -0.88 6.21 26.47
C SER A 22 -1.61 4.99 27.04
N ALA A 23 -2.24 5.12 28.21
CA ALA A 23 -3.02 4.06 28.85
C ALA A 23 -4.25 3.69 28.02
N MET A 24 -4.98 4.67 27.50
CA MET A 24 -6.12 4.47 26.60
C MET A 24 -5.70 3.79 25.29
N SER A 25 -4.57 4.18 24.69
CA SER A 25 -4.06 3.52 23.48
C SER A 25 -3.68 2.06 23.74
N THR A 26 -3.14 1.78 24.92
CA THR A 26 -2.76 0.43 25.35
C THR A 26 -3.99 -0.42 25.63
N ALA A 27 -5.00 0.14 26.31
CA ALA A 27 -6.27 -0.53 26.58
C ALA A 27 -7.03 -0.84 25.30
N ARG A 28 -7.10 0.11 24.36
CA ARG A 28 -7.74 -0.10 23.04
C ARG A 28 -7.00 -1.18 22.24
N ARG A 29 -5.66 -1.15 22.21
CA ARG A 29 -4.85 -2.19 21.55
C ARG A 29 -5.07 -3.57 22.17
N LYS A 30 -5.17 -3.66 23.51
CA LYS A 30 -5.50 -4.90 24.21
C LYS A 30 -6.90 -5.40 23.84
N GLY A 31 -7.88 -4.50 23.75
CA GLY A 31 -9.23 -4.83 23.25
C GLY A 31 -9.22 -5.44 21.84
N THR A 32 -8.49 -4.82 20.92
CA THR A 32 -8.28 -5.32 19.56
C THR A 32 -7.56 -6.68 19.55
N GLU A 33 -6.55 -6.87 20.39
CA GLU A 33 -5.85 -8.16 20.50
C GLU A 33 -6.79 -9.28 20.96
N MET A 34 -7.63 -9.00 21.97
CA MET A 34 -8.62 -9.96 22.44
C MET A 34 -9.63 -10.30 21.34
N SER A 35 -10.18 -9.29 20.67
CA SER A 35 -11.15 -9.44 19.57
C SER A 35 -10.60 -10.29 18.41
N VAL A 36 -9.42 -9.93 17.87
CA VAL A 36 -8.76 -10.70 16.80
C VAL A 36 -8.46 -12.14 17.23
N ALA A 37 -8.02 -12.34 18.48
CA ALA A 37 -7.77 -13.67 19.01
C ALA A 37 -9.04 -14.51 19.16
N THR A 38 -10.17 -13.88 19.54
CA THR A 38 -11.48 -14.53 19.63
C THR A 38 -11.95 -14.97 18.24
N MET A 39 -11.85 -14.11 17.23
CA MET A 39 -12.22 -14.44 15.85
C MET A 39 -11.39 -15.59 15.27
N LEU A 40 -10.14 -15.74 15.72
CA LEU A 40 -9.26 -16.83 15.34
C LEU A 40 -9.46 -18.12 16.18
N GLY A 41 -10.29 -18.11 17.22
CA GLY A 41 -10.45 -19.23 18.14
C GLY A 41 -9.22 -19.50 19.01
N VAL A 42 -8.35 -18.51 19.21
CA VAL A 42 -7.07 -18.65 19.95
C VAL A 42 -6.98 -17.77 21.19
N TYR A 43 -8.06 -17.08 21.56
CA TYR A 43 -8.12 -16.27 22.77
C TYR A 43 -8.09 -17.14 24.03
N ASP A 44 -8.93 -18.17 24.05
CA ASP A 44 -8.98 -19.14 25.15
C ASP A 44 -7.92 -20.22 24.94
N VAL A 45 -6.92 -20.23 25.80
CA VAL A 45 -5.82 -21.22 25.76
C VAL A 45 -6.29 -22.62 26.17
N GLU A 46 -7.41 -22.72 26.87
CA GLU A 46 -8.07 -23.98 27.21
C GLU A 46 -9.14 -24.37 26.17
N GLY A 47 -9.34 -23.53 25.15
CA GLY A 47 -10.25 -23.81 24.03
C GLY A 47 -9.74 -24.96 23.15
N LEU A 48 -10.67 -25.65 22.47
CA LEU A 48 -10.41 -26.87 21.68
C LEU A 48 -9.18 -26.73 20.76
N SER A 49 -9.11 -25.66 19.97
CA SER A 49 -8.05 -25.44 18.99
C SER A 49 -6.66 -25.29 19.62
N MET A 50 -6.57 -24.64 20.78
CA MET A 50 -5.30 -24.46 21.50
C MET A 50 -4.89 -25.73 22.24
N VAL A 51 -5.85 -26.47 22.80
CA VAL A 51 -5.60 -27.78 23.43
C VAL A 51 -5.09 -28.80 22.41
N GLU A 52 -5.69 -28.84 21.21
CA GLU A 52 -5.24 -29.71 20.12
C GLU A 52 -3.82 -29.33 19.66
N ALA A 53 -3.57 -28.04 19.42
CA ALA A 53 -2.22 -27.58 19.04
C ALA A 53 -1.17 -27.90 20.12
N ARG A 54 -1.52 -27.80 21.40
CA ARG A 54 -0.63 -28.14 22.52
C ARG A 54 -0.36 -29.64 22.61
N ARG A 55 -1.35 -30.50 22.34
CA ARG A 55 -1.17 -31.96 22.27
C ARG A 55 -0.20 -32.37 21.17
N ASN A 56 -0.24 -31.68 20.03
CA ASN A 56 0.62 -31.98 18.88
C ASN A 56 2.03 -31.39 19.01
N TRP A 57 2.26 -30.47 19.95
CA TRP A 57 3.53 -29.74 20.11
C TRP A 57 4.76 -30.65 20.19
N ASN A 58 4.70 -31.69 21.03
CA ASN A 58 5.84 -32.60 21.22
C ASN A 58 6.17 -33.36 19.93
N SER A 59 5.16 -33.84 19.21
CA SER A 59 5.36 -34.52 17.93
C SER A 59 5.95 -33.60 16.86
N TRP A 60 5.53 -32.34 16.83
CA TRP A 60 6.15 -31.34 15.97
C TRP A 60 7.60 -31.07 16.35
N ALA A 61 7.92 -31.00 17.64
CA ALA A 61 9.27 -30.77 18.13
C ALA A 61 10.22 -31.96 17.89
N GLU A 62 9.71 -33.17 17.79
CA GLU A 62 10.47 -34.35 17.35
C GLU A 62 10.83 -34.28 15.86
N THR A 63 9.89 -33.79 15.03
CA THR A 63 10.06 -33.73 13.57
C THR A 63 10.84 -32.49 13.13
N GLU A 64 10.67 -31.37 13.83
CA GLU A 64 11.28 -30.08 13.53
C GLU A 64 12.13 -29.62 14.73
N PRO A 65 13.45 -29.89 14.71
CA PRO A 65 14.35 -29.59 15.83
C PRO A 65 14.39 -28.11 16.25
N SER A 66 13.98 -27.21 15.36
CA SER A 66 13.88 -25.77 15.66
C SER A 66 12.81 -25.45 16.71
N LEU A 67 11.83 -26.34 16.92
CA LEU A 67 10.78 -26.19 17.94
C LEU A 67 11.20 -26.73 19.31
N SER A 68 12.17 -27.64 19.38
CA SER A 68 12.58 -28.30 20.63
C SER A 68 13.20 -27.35 21.66
N SER A 69 13.58 -26.14 21.25
CA SER A 69 14.04 -25.08 22.17
C SER A 69 12.92 -24.49 23.04
N VAL A 70 11.67 -24.84 22.76
CA VAL A 70 10.49 -24.39 23.50
C VAL A 70 9.74 -25.62 24.01
N GLU A 71 9.72 -25.77 25.33
CA GLU A 71 9.14 -26.95 26.01
C GLU A 71 7.63 -27.07 25.80
N ASP A 72 6.91 -25.97 25.70
CA ASP A 72 5.45 -25.94 25.60
C ASP A 72 4.98 -24.79 24.71
N LEU A 73 3.92 -25.04 23.92
CA LEU A 73 3.35 -24.05 23.00
C LEU A 73 3.05 -22.71 23.69
N LEU A 74 2.55 -22.71 24.92
CA LEU A 74 2.19 -21.47 25.62
C LEU A 74 3.41 -20.62 26.00
N ARG A 75 4.61 -21.23 26.05
CA ARG A 75 5.88 -20.52 26.26
C ARG A 75 6.40 -19.84 24.99
N LEU A 76 5.92 -20.24 23.80
CA LEU A 76 6.44 -19.77 22.52
C LEU A 76 6.33 -18.24 22.37
N ARG A 77 5.20 -17.62 22.71
CA ARG A 77 5.06 -16.15 22.67
C ARG A 77 6.04 -15.42 23.59
N ALA A 78 6.38 -15.99 24.75
CA ALA A 78 7.34 -15.39 25.66
C ALA A 78 8.77 -15.58 25.14
N TRP A 79 9.09 -16.79 24.71
CA TRP A 79 10.39 -17.15 24.13
C TRP A 79 10.73 -16.34 22.88
N THR A 80 9.77 -16.12 21.97
CA THR A 80 10.01 -15.33 20.74
C THR A 80 10.40 -13.86 21.00
N ARG A 81 10.16 -13.33 22.21
CA ARG A 81 10.59 -11.97 22.58
C ARG A 81 12.05 -11.91 23.03
N THR A 82 12.59 -13.01 23.55
CA THR A 82 13.96 -13.07 24.09
C THR A 82 14.91 -13.84 23.17
N ALA A 83 14.39 -14.71 22.31
CA ALA A 83 15.16 -15.50 21.36
C ALA A 83 15.85 -14.65 20.28
N GLY A 84 16.99 -15.14 19.80
CA GLY A 84 17.68 -14.56 18.65
C GLY A 84 16.82 -14.59 17.39
N THR A 85 17.05 -13.63 16.47
CA THR A 85 16.21 -13.45 15.28
C THR A 85 16.13 -14.70 14.40
N ARG A 86 17.26 -15.41 14.24
CA ARG A 86 17.32 -16.66 13.47
C ARG A 86 16.52 -17.78 14.11
N ALA A 87 16.77 -18.09 15.39
CA ALA A 87 16.05 -19.13 16.11
C ALA A 87 14.53 -18.89 16.11
N ARG A 88 14.12 -17.65 16.33
CA ARG A 88 12.71 -17.26 16.24
C ARG A 88 12.13 -17.52 14.85
N ASP A 89 12.83 -17.09 13.80
CA ASP A 89 12.34 -17.26 12.44
C ASP A 89 12.28 -18.74 12.03
N ASP A 90 13.27 -19.54 12.43
CA ASP A 90 13.33 -20.98 12.18
C ASP A 90 12.14 -21.71 12.85
N ALA A 91 11.84 -21.39 14.11
CA ALA A 91 10.68 -21.96 14.82
C ALA A 91 9.35 -21.58 14.15
N LEU A 92 9.17 -20.31 13.76
CA LEU A 92 7.97 -19.88 13.04
C LEU A 92 7.88 -20.53 11.64
N ARG A 93 9.02 -20.77 11.00
CA ARG A 93 9.09 -21.45 9.69
C ARG A 93 8.71 -22.92 9.81
N ALA A 94 9.13 -23.60 10.86
CA ALA A 94 8.71 -24.97 11.14
C ALA A 94 7.19 -25.07 11.30
N LEU A 95 6.57 -24.20 12.10
CA LEU A 95 5.10 -24.15 12.20
C LEU A 95 4.43 -23.87 10.86
N ALA A 96 4.97 -22.93 10.08
CA ALA A 96 4.44 -22.62 8.75
C ALA A 96 4.59 -23.80 7.76
N LYS A 97 5.67 -24.57 7.85
CA LYS A 97 5.88 -25.79 7.06
C LYS A 97 4.88 -26.88 7.43
N ILE A 98 4.75 -27.17 8.71
CA ILE A 98 3.82 -28.18 9.24
C ILE A 98 2.38 -27.82 8.83
N GLY A 99 1.99 -26.54 8.96
CA GLY A 99 0.64 -26.08 8.65
C GLY A 99 0.35 -25.74 7.18
N SER A 100 1.32 -25.84 6.28
CA SER A 100 1.14 -25.53 4.85
C SER A 100 0.55 -26.71 4.09
N ALA A 101 -0.33 -26.44 3.11
CA ALA A 101 -0.87 -27.46 2.20
C ALA A 101 0.20 -28.16 1.35
N THR A 102 1.37 -27.53 1.18
CA THR A 102 2.53 -28.13 0.49
C THR A 102 3.53 -28.78 1.45
N GLY A 103 3.19 -28.84 2.73
CA GLY A 103 3.99 -29.44 3.80
C GLY A 103 3.18 -30.49 4.55
N GLY A 104 2.93 -30.28 5.85
CA GLY A 104 2.20 -31.24 6.68
C GLY A 104 0.67 -31.12 6.65
N ASP A 105 0.14 -30.02 6.10
CA ASP A 105 -1.28 -29.67 6.08
C ASP A 105 -2.01 -29.73 7.44
N ASP A 106 -1.27 -29.61 8.54
CA ASP A 106 -1.84 -29.65 9.89
C ASP A 106 -2.39 -28.26 10.28
N THR A 107 -3.71 -28.14 10.26
CA THR A 107 -4.40 -26.90 10.61
C THR A 107 -4.15 -26.45 12.06
N THR A 108 -3.83 -27.36 12.98
CA THR A 108 -3.54 -27.00 14.37
C THR A 108 -2.18 -26.31 14.52
N ALA A 109 -1.22 -26.59 13.63
CA ALA A 109 0.03 -25.83 13.55
C ALA A 109 -0.19 -24.40 13.03
N VAL A 110 -1.17 -24.21 12.14
CA VAL A 110 -1.61 -22.88 11.71
C VAL A 110 -2.23 -22.12 12.86
N THR A 111 -3.06 -22.78 13.69
CA THR A 111 -3.60 -22.20 14.94
C THR A 111 -2.49 -21.73 15.88
N ALA A 112 -1.44 -22.54 16.09
CA ALA A 112 -0.29 -22.14 16.88
C ALA A 112 0.43 -20.91 16.28
N LEU A 113 0.63 -20.90 14.96
CA LEU A 113 1.28 -19.80 14.25
C LEU A 113 0.46 -18.50 14.32
N THR A 114 -0.85 -18.56 14.06
CA THR A 114 -1.74 -17.40 14.16
C THR A 114 -1.77 -16.88 15.59
N TRP A 115 -1.85 -17.77 16.58
CA TRP A 115 -1.74 -17.38 17.98
C TRP A 115 -0.46 -16.60 18.25
N VAL A 116 0.72 -17.02 17.80
CA VAL A 116 1.95 -16.23 18.02
C VAL A 116 1.90 -14.84 17.36
N LEU A 117 1.24 -14.72 16.21
CA LEU A 117 1.21 -13.49 15.40
C LEU A 117 0.10 -12.50 15.76
N VAL A 118 -0.86 -12.90 16.60
CA VAL A 118 -1.98 -12.04 17.07
C VAL A 118 -1.54 -10.65 17.54
N PRO A 119 -0.46 -10.43 18.33
CA PRO A 119 -0.06 -9.08 18.74
C PRO A 119 0.32 -8.17 17.56
N GLY A 120 0.91 -8.76 16.50
CA GLY A 120 1.22 -8.06 15.26
C GLY A 120 -0.05 -7.73 14.47
N ALA A 121 -0.96 -8.69 14.35
CA ALA A 121 -2.25 -8.51 13.68
C ALA A 121 -3.15 -7.48 14.38
N ALA A 122 -3.19 -7.50 15.71
CA ALA A 122 -3.90 -6.51 16.52
C ALA A 122 -3.38 -5.07 16.28
N THR A 123 -2.08 -4.94 15.97
CA THR A 123 -1.49 -3.64 15.60
C THR A 123 -1.97 -3.17 14.22
N ILE A 124 -2.19 -4.10 13.28
CA ILE A 124 -2.79 -3.80 11.98
C ILE A 124 -4.24 -3.35 12.15
N ALA A 125 -5.04 -4.15 12.85
CA ALA A 125 -6.45 -3.85 13.14
C ALA A 125 -6.61 -2.49 13.82
N HIS A 126 -5.81 -2.20 14.85
CA HIS A 126 -5.86 -0.91 15.54
C HIS A 126 -5.60 0.28 14.61
N ARG A 127 -4.60 0.18 13.73
CA ARG A 127 -4.25 1.23 12.76
C ARG A 127 -5.31 1.46 11.68
N MET A 128 -6.19 0.47 11.47
CA MET A 128 -7.23 0.49 10.43
C MET A 128 -8.64 0.56 11.04
N SER A 129 -8.75 0.79 12.35
CA SER A 129 -10.02 0.72 13.09
C SER A 129 -11.06 1.76 12.68
N ASP A 130 -10.64 2.82 11.99
CA ASP A 130 -11.55 3.87 11.51
C ASP A 130 -12.08 3.59 10.08
N LEU A 131 -11.68 2.47 9.44
CA LEU A 131 -12.08 2.14 8.06
C LEU A 131 -13.37 1.32 7.98
N THR A 132 -13.61 0.43 8.94
CA THR A 132 -14.80 -0.43 8.99
C THR A 132 -15.00 -0.98 10.41
N PRO A 133 -16.25 -1.12 10.88
CA PRO A 133 -16.54 -1.74 12.19
C PRO A 133 -16.05 -3.19 12.28
N ASP A 134 -15.99 -3.92 11.15
CA ASP A 134 -15.64 -5.36 11.11
C ASP A 134 -14.14 -5.61 10.87
N ILE A 135 -13.29 -4.63 11.18
CA ILE A 135 -11.85 -4.70 10.86
C ILE A 135 -11.14 -5.88 11.53
N ASP A 136 -11.56 -6.24 12.73
CA ASP A 136 -10.95 -7.32 13.51
C ASP A 136 -11.20 -8.68 12.86
N GLU A 137 -12.42 -8.90 12.36
CA GLU A 137 -12.81 -10.11 11.61
C GLU A 137 -12.05 -10.21 10.28
N LEU A 138 -11.94 -9.10 9.55
CA LEU A 138 -11.15 -9.05 8.32
C LEU A 138 -9.67 -9.37 8.58
N VAL A 139 -9.09 -8.79 9.64
CA VAL A 139 -7.69 -9.04 10.01
C VAL A 139 -7.49 -10.50 10.42
N ALA A 140 -8.39 -11.08 11.21
CA ALA A 140 -8.36 -12.49 11.58
C ALA A 140 -8.40 -13.40 10.35
N THR A 141 -9.37 -13.17 9.45
CA THR A 141 -9.53 -13.91 8.20
C THR A 141 -8.28 -13.84 7.33
N GLN A 142 -7.75 -12.65 7.11
CA GLN A 142 -6.57 -12.45 6.27
C GLN A 142 -5.29 -12.98 6.93
N LEU A 143 -5.20 -13.00 8.26
CA LEU A 143 -4.10 -13.64 8.97
C LEU A 143 -4.13 -15.15 8.78
N TRP A 144 -5.30 -15.78 8.92
CA TRP A 144 -5.46 -17.21 8.67
C TRP A 144 -5.05 -17.60 7.24
N ILE A 145 -5.56 -16.88 6.24
CA ILE A 145 -5.20 -17.10 4.83
C ILE A 145 -3.69 -16.94 4.63
N ALA A 146 -3.10 -15.83 5.12
CA ALA A 146 -1.68 -15.56 4.97
C ALA A 146 -0.80 -16.66 5.58
N CYS A 147 -1.16 -17.19 6.75
CA CYS A 147 -0.46 -18.33 7.35
C CYS A 147 -0.58 -19.60 6.50
N ARG A 148 -1.79 -19.93 6.00
CA ARG A 148 -2.04 -21.13 5.17
C ARG A 148 -1.32 -21.10 3.82
N THR A 149 -1.20 -19.92 3.23
CA THR A 149 -0.62 -19.75 1.89
C THR A 149 0.86 -19.35 1.93
N PHE A 150 1.47 -19.27 3.10
CA PHE A 150 2.86 -18.85 3.21
C PHE A 150 3.80 -19.89 2.59
N ALA A 151 4.55 -19.46 1.58
CA ALA A 151 5.55 -20.29 0.89
C ALA A 151 6.83 -20.40 1.74
N TRP A 152 6.84 -21.33 2.70
CA TRP A 152 7.89 -21.53 3.69
C TRP A 152 9.27 -21.81 3.09
N GLN A 153 9.34 -22.29 1.85
CA GLN A 153 10.56 -22.63 1.11
C GLN A 153 11.36 -21.39 0.66
N ASN A 154 10.72 -20.22 0.53
CA ASN A 154 11.30 -19.06 -0.14
C ASN A 154 12.30 -18.25 0.71
N GLY A 155 12.68 -18.74 1.90
CA GLY A 155 13.65 -18.08 2.79
C GLY A 155 13.26 -16.71 3.32
N ARG A 156 12.02 -16.25 3.09
CA ARG A 156 11.53 -14.94 3.56
C ARG A 156 11.27 -14.97 5.06
N PRO A 157 11.58 -13.90 5.83
CA PRO A 157 11.29 -13.85 7.27
C PRO A 157 9.79 -14.03 7.54
N VAL A 158 9.43 -15.03 8.35
CA VAL A 158 8.07 -15.58 8.43
C VAL A 158 7.08 -14.56 8.98
N ALA A 159 7.30 -14.08 10.20
CA ALA A 159 6.38 -13.14 10.85
C ALA A 159 6.19 -11.85 10.04
N VAL A 160 7.29 -11.29 9.52
CA VAL A 160 7.25 -10.04 8.74
C VAL A 160 6.49 -10.22 7.44
N SER A 161 6.74 -11.33 6.73
CA SER A 161 6.06 -11.62 5.47
C SER A 161 4.58 -11.90 5.69
N ILE A 162 4.21 -12.76 6.65
CA ILE A 162 2.82 -13.07 6.95
C ILE A 162 2.06 -11.80 7.34
N LEU A 163 2.56 -11.01 8.29
CA LEU A 163 1.88 -9.76 8.70
C LEU A 163 1.77 -8.74 7.57
N ARG A 164 2.77 -8.68 6.67
CA ARG A 164 2.71 -7.82 5.48
C ARG A 164 1.66 -8.30 4.48
N ASP A 165 1.53 -9.61 4.29
CA ASP A 165 0.54 -10.19 3.39
C ASP A 165 -0.86 -10.10 3.99
N THR A 166 -1.02 -10.26 5.31
CA THR A 166 -2.25 -9.93 6.06
C THR A 166 -2.65 -8.48 5.83
N LEU A 167 -1.73 -7.52 6.05
CA LEU A 167 -2.02 -6.10 5.83
C LEU A 167 -2.48 -5.82 4.39
N ARG A 168 -1.83 -6.45 3.41
CA ARG A 168 -2.20 -6.31 1.98
C ARG A 168 -3.57 -6.90 1.69
N GLY A 169 -3.88 -8.07 2.26
CA GLY A 169 -5.19 -8.71 2.15
C GLY A 169 -6.28 -7.80 2.70
N VAL A 170 -6.10 -7.26 3.90
CA VAL A 170 -7.04 -6.34 4.54
C VAL A 170 -7.23 -5.07 3.71
N GLN A 171 -6.12 -4.43 3.28
CA GLN A 171 -6.16 -3.26 2.40
C GLN A 171 -6.93 -3.51 1.10
N ALA A 172 -6.80 -4.72 0.56
CA ALA A 172 -7.49 -5.10 -0.66
C ALA A 172 -8.99 -5.36 -0.43
N GLU A 173 -9.41 -5.86 0.75
CA GLU A 173 -10.84 -5.99 1.11
C GLU A 173 -11.49 -4.63 1.34
N VAL A 174 -10.83 -3.74 2.09
CA VAL A 174 -11.35 -2.38 2.37
C VAL A 174 -11.11 -1.39 1.21
N ARG A 175 -10.48 -1.84 0.12
CA ARG A 175 -10.18 -1.06 -1.10
C ARG A 175 -9.36 0.21 -0.85
N VAL A 176 -8.39 0.15 0.05
CA VAL A 176 -7.49 1.27 0.37
C VAL A 176 -6.04 0.94 -0.01
N GLY A 177 -5.32 1.91 -0.58
CA GLY A 177 -3.87 1.86 -0.79
C GLY A 177 -3.39 0.81 -1.79
N ASP A 178 -2.11 0.42 -1.67
CA ASP A 178 -1.42 -0.47 -2.62
C ASP A 178 -2.02 -1.88 -2.74
N GLY A 179 -2.76 -2.34 -1.72
CA GLY A 179 -3.49 -3.62 -1.75
C GLY A 179 -4.67 -3.57 -2.73
N ALA A 180 -5.44 -2.47 -2.72
CA ALA A 180 -6.49 -2.22 -3.70
C ALA A 180 -5.91 -2.09 -5.12
N TRP A 181 -4.80 -1.37 -5.27
CA TRP A 181 -4.08 -1.20 -6.54
C TRP A 181 -3.70 -2.49 -7.24
N ARG A 182 -3.32 -3.52 -6.48
CA ARG A 182 -2.89 -4.81 -7.05
C ARG A 182 -4.02 -5.80 -7.27
N ARG A 183 -5.11 -5.75 -6.48
CA ARG A 183 -6.31 -6.55 -6.75
C ARG A 183 -7.10 -6.02 -7.94
N ASP A 184 -7.27 -4.70 -8.02
CA ASP A 184 -7.98 -4.04 -9.11
C ASP A 184 -7.40 -2.65 -9.39
N HIS A 185 -6.54 -2.62 -10.41
CA HIS A 185 -5.89 -1.40 -10.90
C HIS A 185 -6.88 -0.34 -11.43
N THR A 186 -8.08 -0.76 -11.85
CA THR A 186 -9.12 0.13 -12.37
C THR A 186 -9.78 0.88 -11.22
N TRP A 187 -10.17 0.15 -10.17
CA TRP A 187 -10.77 0.76 -8.98
C TRP A 187 -9.81 1.61 -8.17
N ALA A 188 -8.54 1.22 -8.06
CA ALA A 188 -7.57 2.01 -7.34
C ALA A 188 -7.20 3.35 -8.03
N LYS A 189 -7.46 3.44 -9.34
CA LYS A 189 -7.37 4.69 -10.12
C LYS A 189 -8.66 5.49 -10.14
N THR A 190 -9.75 4.93 -9.63
CA THR A 190 -11.05 5.59 -9.61
C THR A 190 -11.14 6.46 -8.36
N LYS A 191 -11.17 7.79 -8.52
CA LYS A 191 -11.58 8.67 -7.42
C LYS A 191 -13.10 8.55 -7.28
N CYS A 192 -13.59 8.11 -6.13
CA CYS A 192 -15.00 8.25 -5.81
C CYS A 192 -15.33 9.75 -5.74
N VAL A 193 -16.23 10.18 -6.60
CA VAL A 193 -16.74 11.55 -6.67
C VAL A 193 -18.22 11.48 -6.34
N GLU A 194 -18.66 12.33 -5.42
CA GLU A 194 -20.08 12.45 -5.05
C GLU A 194 -20.96 12.60 -6.31
N PRO A 195 -22.15 11.97 -6.43
CA PRO A 195 -22.97 12.05 -7.63
C PRO A 195 -23.24 13.50 -8.10
N ALA A 196 -23.44 14.42 -7.15
CA ALA A 196 -23.62 15.85 -7.42
C ALA A 196 -22.36 16.59 -7.90
N ARG A 197 -21.17 15.97 -7.77
CA ARG A 197 -19.90 16.43 -8.34
C ARG A 197 -19.58 15.76 -9.67
N VAL A 198 -20.15 14.58 -9.98
CA VAL A 198 -20.03 13.94 -11.29
C VAL A 198 -20.58 14.83 -12.41
N ALA A 199 -21.70 15.51 -12.16
CA ALA A 199 -22.27 16.50 -13.09
C ALA A 199 -21.38 17.75 -13.30
N ARG A 200 -20.37 17.95 -12.46
CA ARG A 200 -19.38 19.05 -12.51
C ARG A 200 -18.01 18.60 -12.97
N LEU A 201 -17.82 17.31 -13.27
CA LEU A 201 -16.59 16.85 -13.90
C LEU A 201 -16.53 17.46 -15.31
N PRO A 202 -15.36 17.95 -15.76
CA PRO A 202 -15.18 18.34 -17.14
C PRO A 202 -15.62 17.18 -18.03
N GLN A 203 -16.58 17.43 -18.92
CA GLN A 203 -16.91 16.45 -19.96
C GLN A 203 -15.63 16.13 -20.73
N PRO A 204 -15.46 14.89 -21.23
CA PRO A 204 -14.36 14.59 -22.14
C PRO A 204 -14.33 15.68 -23.21
N LEU A 205 -13.22 16.42 -23.28
CA LEU A 205 -13.01 17.44 -24.30
C LEU A 205 -13.29 16.77 -25.64
N GLN A 206 -14.42 17.12 -26.27
CA GLN A 206 -14.60 16.80 -27.68
C GLN A 206 -13.43 17.50 -28.38
N PRO A 207 -12.64 16.81 -29.20
CA PRO A 207 -11.56 17.47 -29.93
C PRO A 207 -12.18 18.52 -30.86
N GLY A 208 -12.28 19.76 -30.36
CA GLY A 208 -12.53 20.93 -31.19
C GLY A 208 -11.31 21.18 -32.06
N GLY A 209 -11.52 21.86 -33.19
CA GLY A 209 -10.47 22.08 -34.21
C GLY A 209 -9.19 22.77 -33.71
N ASP A 210 -9.20 23.36 -32.51
CA ASP A 210 -8.06 24.10 -31.94
C ASP A 210 -7.27 23.34 -30.86
N SER A 211 -7.69 22.12 -30.49
CA SER A 211 -7.02 21.34 -29.43
C SER A 211 -5.57 20.97 -29.74
N ILE A 212 -5.22 20.84 -31.03
CA ILE A 212 -3.85 20.56 -31.48
C ILE A 212 -2.98 21.80 -31.32
N SER A 213 -3.47 22.98 -31.71
CA SER A 213 -2.74 24.24 -31.55
C SER A 213 -2.42 24.51 -30.09
N VAL A 214 -3.43 24.36 -29.22
CA VAL A 214 -3.28 24.53 -27.76
C VAL A 214 -2.28 23.52 -27.18
N LEU A 215 -2.29 22.27 -27.64
CA LEU A 215 -1.32 21.26 -27.20
C LEU A 215 0.10 21.62 -27.64
N LEU A 216 0.28 22.06 -28.90
CA LEU A 216 1.60 22.43 -29.41
C LEU A 216 2.15 23.67 -28.70
N GLU A 217 1.29 24.66 -28.43
CA GLU A 217 1.62 25.83 -27.64
C GLU A 217 2.04 25.44 -26.21
N PHE A 218 1.24 24.59 -25.53
CA PHE A 218 1.58 24.08 -24.21
C PHE A 218 2.93 23.34 -24.19
N LEU A 219 3.21 22.51 -25.19
CA LEU A 219 4.49 21.82 -25.30
C LEU A 219 5.65 22.80 -25.56
N SER A 220 5.42 23.89 -26.30
CA SER A 220 6.40 24.97 -26.49
C SER A 220 6.73 25.65 -25.17
N VAL A 221 5.70 26.08 -24.43
CA VAL A 221 5.85 26.72 -23.11
C VAL A 221 6.61 25.80 -22.14
N ALA A 222 6.29 24.50 -22.12
CA ALA A 222 6.99 23.54 -21.27
C ALA A 222 8.47 23.34 -21.68
N ASN A 223 8.78 23.41 -22.98
CA ASN A 223 10.15 23.35 -23.48
C ASN A 223 10.93 24.63 -23.16
N GLU A 224 10.32 25.81 -23.28
CA GLU A 224 10.89 27.10 -22.89
C GLU A 224 11.19 27.17 -21.38
N ALA A 225 10.29 26.62 -20.56
CA ALA A 225 10.48 26.46 -19.12
C ALA A 225 11.45 25.32 -18.75
N ALA A 226 12.09 24.66 -19.73
CA ALA A 226 13.01 23.53 -19.57
C ALA A 226 12.44 22.33 -18.78
N VAL A 227 11.11 22.18 -18.75
CA VAL A 227 10.41 21.04 -18.13
C VAL A 227 10.66 19.76 -18.92
N ILE A 228 10.70 19.90 -20.25
CA ILE A 228 11.09 18.86 -21.20
C ILE A 228 12.13 19.42 -22.16
N SER A 229 12.97 18.56 -22.72
CA SER A 229 13.88 18.99 -23.78
C SER A 229 13.18 19.04 -25.13
N SER A 230 13.73 19.80 -26.08
CA SER A 230 13.21 19.87 -27.45
C SER A 230 13.29 18.51 -28.17
N ILE A 231 14.20 17.64 -27.74
CA ILE A 231 14.28 16.23 -28.17
C ILE A 231 13.07 15.46 -27.65
N ASP A 232 12.72 15.62 -26.38
CA ASP A 232 11.58 14.93 -25.78
C ASP A 232 10.25 15.41 -26.38
N GLN A 233 10.13 16.71 -26.68
CA GLN A 233 8.96 17.29 -27.36
C GLN A 233 8.76 16.66 -28.75
N ARG A 234 9.79 16.66 -29.59
CA ARG A 234 9.72 16.05 -30.93
C ARG A 234 9.43 14.55 -30.87
N MET A 235 10.02 13.85 -29.89
CA MET A 235 9.75 12.42 -29.67
C MET A 235 8.30 12.15 -29.26
N LEU A 236 7.69 13.02 -28.45
CA LEU A 236 6.27 12.92 -28.08
C LEU A 236 5.34 13.10 -29.29
N ILE A 237 5.65 14.06 -30.17
CA ILE A 237 4.89 14.29 -31.41
C ILE A 237 5.01 13.08 -32.33
N ASP A 238 6.23 12.56 -32.54
CA ASP A 238 6.45 11.37 -33.36
C ASP A 238 5.72 10.13 -32.82
N LEU A 239 5.66 9.97 -31.49
CA LEU A 239 4.90 8.88 -30.86
C LEU A 239 3.39 9.06 -31.02
N ALA A 240 2.89 10.30 -30.99
CA ALA A 240 1.48 10.58 -31.22
C ALA A 240 1.08 10.17 -32.64
N VAL A 241 1.84 10.61 -33.64
CA VAL A 241 1.64 10.23 -35.05
C VAL A 241 1.72 8.70 -35.22
N ALA A 242 2.78 8.06 -34.71
CA ALA A 242 2.93 6.61 -34.83
C ALA A 242 1.87 5.80 -34.06
N SER A 243 1.16 6.40 -33.11
CA SER A 243 0.10 5.75 -32.35
C SER A 243 -1.27 5.81 -33.03
N GLU A 244 -1.49 6.74 -33.98
CA GLU A 244 -2.72 6.84 -34.77
C GLU A 244 -2.87 5.64 -35.71
N ASP A 245 -1.76 5.13 -36.23
CA ASP A 245 -1.72 3.94 -37.11
C ASP A 245 -2.09 2.63 -36.39
N VAL A 246 -2.29 2.65 -35.06
CA VAL A 246 -2.60 1.48 -34.25
C VAL A 246 -4.07 1.52 -33.80
N PRO A 247 -4.95 0.66 -34.36
CA PRO A 247 -6.36 0.63 -34.00
C PRO A 247 -6.59 0.41 -32.50
N GLY A 248 -7.32 1.32 -31.86
CA GLY A 248 -7.65 1.24 -30.43
C GLY A 248 -6.51 1.59 -29.47
N SER A 249 -5.42 2.21 -29.97
CA SER A 249 -4.29 2.68 -29.16
C SER A 249 -4.70 3.66 -28.06
N GLY A 250 -5.62 4.59 -28.35
CA GLY A 250 -6.10 5.62 -27.41
C GLY A 250 -6.77 5.08 -26.14
N ARG A 251 -7.17 3.80 -26.12
CA ARG A 251 -7.76 3.13 -24.94
C ARG A 251 -6.72 2.39 -24.08
N ARG A 252 -5.46 2.37 -24.50
CA ARG A 252 -4.35 1.73 -23.77
C ARG A 252 -3.56 2.79 -23.00
N GLY A 253 -2.79 2.36 -22.00
CA GLY A 253 -2.09 3.27 -21.06
C GLY A 253 -1.35 4.43 -21.74
N ARG A 254 -1.25 5.58 -21.05
CA ARG A 254 -0.67 6.83 -21.57
C ARG A 254 -1.15 7.19 -23.00
N GLY A 255 -2.43 6.92 -23.31
CA GLY A 255 -3.07 7.27 -24.58
C GLY A 255 -2.56 6.50 -25.80
N GLY A 256 -1.93 5.33 -25.63
CA GLY A 256 -1.43 4.52 -26.75
C GLY A 256 0.00 4.85 -27.21
N LEU A 257 0.59 5.93 -26.68
CA LEU A 257 1.97 6.36 -26.99
C LEU A 257 3.03 5.32 -26.61
N MET A 258 2.71 4.41 -25.68
CA MET A 258 3.62 3.38 -25.20
C MET A 258 3.41 2.02 -25.87
N THR A 259 2.58 1.92 -26.90
CA THR A 259 2.36 0.65 -27.59
C THR A 259 3.66 0.13 -28.20
N PRO A 260 3.86 -1.21 -28.25
CA PRO A 260 5.07 -1.78 -28.84
C PRO A 260 5.34 -1.23 -30.24
N VAL A 261 4.32 -1.22 -31.09
CA VAL A 261 4.36 -0.71 -32.47
C VAL A 261 4.82 0.74 -32.54
N ALA A 262 4.17 1.67 -31.82
CA ALA A 262 4.55 3.09 -31.85
C ALA A 262 5.97 3.32 -31.31
N SER A 263 6.31 2.68 -30.19
CA SER A 263 7.63 2.84 -29.57
C SER A 263 8.77 2.23 -30.39
N GLU A 264 8.52 1.17 -31.16
CA GLU A 264 9.51 0.54 -32.05
C GLU A 264 9.70 1.36 -33.33
N ALA A 265 8.63 1.90 -33.91
CA ALA A 265 8.71 2.80 -35.06
C ALA A 265 9.52 4.07 -34.73
N VAL A 266 9.25 4.70 -33.58
CA VAL A 266 9.99 5.88 -33.15
C VAL A 266 11.42 5.53 -32.71
N ALA A 267 11.64 4.37 -32.11
CA ALA A 267 12.99 3.89 -31.78
C ALA A 267 13.86 3.76 -33.04
N ALA A 268 13.33 3.17 -34.11
CA ALA A 268 14.01 3.06 -35.39
C ALA A 268 14.32 4.45 -36.00
N LYS A 269 13.36 5.37 -35.98
CA LYS A 269 13.53 6.75 -36.49
C LYS A 269 14.61 7.53 -35.75
N TRP A 270 14.75 7.33 -34.43
CA TRP A 270 15.67 8.09 -33.58
C TRP A 270 17.00 7.37 -33.30
N GLY A 271 17.20 6.16 -33.85
CA GLY A 271 18.40 5.37 -33.58
C GLY A 271 18.56 4.95 -32.11
N MET A 272 17.45 4.80 -31.39
CA MET A 272 17.42 4.45 -29.96
C MET A 272 16.80 3.07 -29.74
N SER A 273 16.95 2.50 -28.54
CA SER A 273 16.16 1.32 -28.18
C SER A 273 14.73 1.72 -27.80
N ALA A 274 13.74 0.87 -28.10
CA ALA A 274 12.35 1.07 -27.67
C ALA A 274 12.21 1.22 -26.15
N ARG A 275 13.08 0.57 -25.37
CA ARG A 275 13.17 0.76 -23.91
C ARG A 275 13.56 2.18 -23.53
N THR A 276 14.55 2.76 -24.22
CA THR A 276 14.99 4.15 -23.98
C THR A 276 13.89 5.15 -24.36
N VAL A 277 13.22 4.95 -25.50
CA VAL A 277 12.08 5.77 -25.92
C VAL A 277 10.98 5.73 -24.85
N ARG A 278 10.48 4.54 -24.49
CA ARG A 278 9.41 4.40 -23.45
C ARG A 278 9.80 5.05 -22.13
N ARG A 279 11.05 4.86 -21.67
CA ARG A 279 11.54 5.46 -20.42
C ARG A 279 11.55 6.99 -20.49
N ARG A 280 12.07 7.57 -21.56
CA ARG A 280 12.13 9.03 -21.75
C ARG A 280 10.72 9.61 -21.82
N THR A 281 9.86 9.02 -22.65
CA THR A 281 8.48 9.49 -22.79
C THR A 281 7.69 9.40 -21.49
N SER A 282 7.87 8.33 -20.72
CA SER A 282 7.27 8.21 -19.38
C SER A 282 7.70 9.38 -18.49
N ALA A 283 9.00 9.64 -18.42
CA ALA A 283 9.53 10.74 -17.61
C ALA A 283 9.02 12.11 -18.09
N SER A 284 8.93 12.34 -19.40
CA SER A 284 8.44 13.59 -19.97
C SER A 284 6.95 13.81 -19.68
N ILE A 285 6.10 12.80 -19.84
CA ILE A 285 4.69 12.89 -19.51
C ILE A 285 4.49 13.14 -18.00
N ASP A 286 5.31 12.53 -17.13
CA ASP A 286 5.22 12.75 -15.68
C ASP A 286 5.60 14.20 -15.32
N ARG A 287 6.65 14.75 -15.96
CA ARG A 287 7.05 16.16 -15.80
C ARG A 287 5.99 17.13 -16.33
N LEU A 288 5.41 16.85 -17.49
CA LEU A 288 4.34 17.65 -18.07
C LEU A 288 3.07 17.65 -17.20
N ALA A 289 2.72 16.51 -16.61
CA ALA A 289 1.59 16.41 -15.68
C ALA A 289 1.81 17.25 -14.40
N ALA A 290 3.03 17.20 -13.85
CA ALA A 290 3.41 18.05 -12.71
C ALA A 290 3.38 19.53 -13.08
N PHE A 291 3.88 19.90 -14.25
CA PHE A 291 3.88 21.27 -14.77
C PHE A 291 2.45 21.79 -15.00
N ALA A 292 1.58 21.02 -15.65
CA ALA A 292 0.18 21.38 -15.85
C ALA A 292 -0.55 21.61 -14.52
N THR A 293 -0.26 20.78 -13.51
CA THR A 293 -0.82 20.94 -12.17
C THR A 293 -0.29 22.22 -11.49
N ALA A 294 0.98 22.56 -11.68
CA ALA A 294 1.56 23.79 -11.14
C ALA A 294 0.95 25.05 -11.80
N VAL A 295 0.81 25.04 -13.13
CA VAL A 295 0.17 26.13 -13.90
C VAL A 295 -1.29 26.30 -13.49
N ALA A 296 -2.04 25.21 -13.33
CA ALA A 296 -3.45 25.26 -12.93
C ALA A 296 -3.67 25.74 -11.48
N ASN A 297 -2.67 25.61 -10.61
CA ASN A 297 -2.74 26.02 -9.21
C ASN A 297 -2.05 27.37 -8.93
N ALA A 298 -1.46 28.01 -9.94
CA ALA A 298 -0.90 29.34 -9.78
C ALA A 298 -2.04 30.35 -9.53
N PRO A 299 -1.98 31.18 -8.48
CA PRO A 299 -2.95 32.26 -8.30
C PRO A 299 -2.86 33.21 -9.51
N GLY A 300 -4.03 33.58 -10.06
CA GLY A 300 -4.21 34.14 -11.40
C GLY A 300 -3.58 35.50 -11.72
N ASP A 301 -2.50 35.91 -11.06
CA ASP A 301 -1.82 37.21 -11.26
C ASP A 301 -0.50 37.12 -12.05
N THR A 302 -0.22 36.01 -12.74
CA THR A 302 0.93 35.92 -13.66
C THR A 302 0.53 35.46 -15.07
N VAL A 303 -0.66 35.85 -15.53
CA VAL A 303 -1.09 35.70 -16.94
C VAL A 303 -1.19 37.08 -17.61
N ASP A 304 -0.32 38.02 -17.24
CA ASP A 304 -0.22 39.33 -17.91
C ASP A 304 1.02 39.45 -18.83
N HIS A 305 1.66 38.32 -19.18
CA HIS A 305 2.74 38.29 -20.19
C HIS A 305 2.46 37.36 -21.37
N ALA A 306 1.21 36.92 -21.56
CA ALA A 306 0.80 36.15 -22.74
C ALA A 306 -0.56 36.66 -23.26
N GLN A 307 -0.57 37.88 -23.77
CA GLN A 307 -1.57 38.40 -24.72
C GLN A 307 -0.79 39.02 -25.92
N PRO A 308 -1.41 39.03 -27.11
CA PRO A 308 -0.79 38.59 -28.35
C PRO A 308 0.00 39.68 -29.07
N PHE A 309 1.18 39.33 -29.60
CA PHE A 309 1.81 40.08 -30.69
C PHE A 309 1.03 39.84 -31.99
N LEU A 310 -0.07 40.57 -32.15
CA LEU A 310 -0.64 40.91 -33.45
C LEU A 310 -0.44 42.42 -33.70
N MET A 311 0.01 42.74 -34.91
CA MET A 311 0.23 44.06 -35.53
C MET A 311 1.61 44.71 -35.32
N SER A 312 2.53 44.50 -36.25
CA SER A 312 2.72 45.41 -37.40
C SER A 312 3.99 45.09 -38.20
N ALA A 313 3.84 45.17 -39.53
CA ALA A 313 4.83 45.12 -40.62
C ALA A 313 5.38 43.75 -41.04
#